data_AF-A0A5D3AT36-F1
#
_entry.id   AF-A0A5D3AT36-F1
#
_cell.length_a   1.000
_cell.length_b   1.000
_cell.length_c   1.000
_cell.angle_alpha   90.00
_cell.angle_beta   90.00
_cell.angle_gamma   90.00
#
_symmetry.space_group_name_H-M   'P 1'
#
loop_
_entity.id
_entity.type
_entity.pdbx_description
1 polymer ?
#
loop_
_entity_poly.entity_id
_entity_poly.type
_entity_poly.pdbx_seq_one_letter_code
_entity_poly.pdbx_strand_id
1 'polypeptide(L)'
;MSSPPTIPSSLLPRLPKSQYTLHPLLPADLLVLIAHLRTLYLPPIHGGFQAADVLDDGDGSEHYGGGEQGKDKVIQVRKETREKKRERRFSAGLVETMGGMGLGLDVPLTAAPEHPIVEDQEAEEKEDENEGEDAAEAYESEQEEEKPHLDPFEREWSEKWLNGLVRRSQGWLEENEEDEDKVIEIKEVEAVLRDATAVLAMMAGTSAAGSFTRHLVFPMAEYLGPALSQVRSKLEANPLHSPSTSTFLASFSQSPTSPLTLTQHLPSSPTTTRSNLSVSPTSSRRTKYPLLPILLHDAPMNDHLSVGVQTWGSAILLGRQISLHPADYGLFLPPSISRGVRVLELGAGTGLLSILGRKLLDLHAIAENTQPGLVVATDFLPSVLDNLKVCVDLNFPPAITDSGILSATDISRDTGIHVAKLDWTTFPAFMASGQREGDEETALFVKDGPFDLVLASDCVYDETHARLLREVAGWVLRLPEGEGDQGGTFHILSPLRPTFQPEIESIVQFFPPHSTYTPLAERQAAASSASSSIPPELRGEGLGTARGLKLGTRGDGKRAVKGRKGEGRTDEALGYWWWEVGWA
;
A
#
# COMPACT_ATOMS: atom_id res chain seq x y z
N MET A 1 9.67 -15.95 -11.35
CA MET A 1 10.28 -15.79 -12.69
C MET A 1 11.36 -14.73 -12.57
N SER A 2 12.50 -14.81 -13.26
CA SER A 2 13.50 -13.74 -13.18
C SER A 2 12.89 -12.44 -13.68
N SER A 3 13.10 -11.36 -12.94
CA SER A 3 12.79 -9.99 -13.35
C SER A 3 13.19 -9.75 -14.81
N PRO A 4 12.38 -9.02 -15.60
CA PRO A 4 12.77 -8.65 -16.95
C PRO A 4 14.09 -7.87 -16.87
N PRO A 5 15.01 -8.04 -17.84
CA PRO A 5 16.26 -7.28 -17.85
C PRO A 5 15.93 -5.79 -17.88
N THR A 6 16.30 -5.07 -16.82
CA THR A 6 16.18 -3.62 -16.73
C THR A 6 17.10 -3.02 -17.79
N ILE A 7 16.54 -2.25 -18.74
CA ILE A 7 17.33 -1.44 -19.66
C ILE A 7 18.16 -0.46 -18.81
N PRO A 8 19.50 -0.49 -18.86
CA PRO A 8 20.33 0.51 -18.20
C PRO A 8 19.95 1.91 -18.66
N SER A 9 19.91 2.89 -17.77
CA SER A 9 19.58 4.28 -18.16
C SER A 9 20.61 4.87 -19.14
N SER A 10 21.79 4.26 -19.22
CA SER A 10 22.80 4.52 -20.25
C SER A 10 22.36 4.22 -21.69
N LEU A 11 21.24 3.50 -21.88
CA LEU A 11 20.64 3.24 -23.21
C LEU A 11 19.54 4.24 -23.60
N LEU A 12 19.27 5.27 -22.78
CA LEU A 12 18.35 6.34 -23.16
C LEU A 12 18.80 7.02 -24.48
N PRO A 13 17.87 7.31 -25.40
CA PRO A 13 18.21 7.88 -26.70
C PRO A 13 18.79 9.28 -26.54
N ARG A 14 19.70 9.66 -27.44
CA ARG A 14 20.20 11.04 -27.47
C ARG A 14 19.09 11.99 -27.87
N LEU A 15 18.90 13.04 -27.08
CA LEU A 15 17.94 14.09 -27.39
C LEU A 15 18.42 14.95 -28.57
N PRO A 16 17.49 15.47 -29.40
CA PRO A 16 17.83 16.37 -30.51
C PRO A 16 18.63 17.59 -30.06
N LYS A 17 19.50 18.14 -30.91
CA LYS A 17 20.26 19.35 -30.55
C LYS A 17 19.37 20.60 -30.41
N SER A 18 18.31 20.68 -31.21
CA SER A 18 17.33 21.77 -31.12
C SER A 18 16.53 21.65 -29.82
N GLN A 19 16.23 22.80 -29.20
CA GLN A 19 15.39 22.92 -28.01
C GLN A 19 13.90 23.03 -28.34
N TYR A 20 13.53 22.98 -29.61
CA TYR A 20 12.16 23.18 -30.10
C TYR A 20 11.62 21.97 -30.85
N THR A 21 12.19 20.78 -30.62
CA THR A 21 11.72 19.55 -31.28
C THR A 21 12.07 18.30 -30.48
N LEU A 22 11.18 17.31 -30.56
CA LEU A 22 11.41 15.94 -30.09
C LEU A 22 11.83 15.00 -31.22
N HIS A 23 11.62 15.38 -32.50
CA HIS A 23 11.94 14.55 -33.66
C HIS A 23 13.45 14.24 -33.74
N PRO A 24 13.85 12.99 -34.05
CA PRO A 24 13.04 11.87 -34.57
C PRO A 24 12.40 10.99 -33.49
N LEU A 25 12.45 11.37 -32.21
CA LEU A 25 11.84 10.59 -31.14
C LEU A 25 10.34 10.83 -31.12
N LEU A 26 9.56 9.76 -31.19
CA LEU A 26 8.10 9.84 -31.14
C LEU A 26 7.62 10.00 -29.68
N PRO A 27 6.57 10.79 -29.41
CA PRO A 27 6.01 10.93 -28.07
C PRO A 27 5.67 9.60 -27.40
N ALA A 28 5.11 8.64 -28.14
CA ALA A 28 4.79 7.32 -27.63
C ALA A 28 6.02 6.54 -27.10
N ASP A 29 7.13 6.58 -27.83
CA ASP A 29 8.38 5.91 -27.41
C ASP A 29 8.98 6.60 -26.18
N LEU A 30 8.91 7.93 -26.13
CA LEU A 30 9.35 8.73 -24.99
C LEU A 30 8.54 8.40 -23.74
N LEU A 31 7.21 8.26 -23.85
CA LEU A 31 6.35 7.87 -22.74
C LEU A 31 6.68 6.47 -22.19
N VAL A 32 7.08 5.52 -23.05
CA VAL A 32 7.53 4.19 -22.60
C VAL A 32 8.84 4.29 -21.82
N LEU A 33 9.80 5.11 -22.29
CA LEU A 33 11.06 5.33 -21.60
C LEU A 33 10.88 6.07 -20.27
N ILE A 34 10.02 7.10 -20.25
CA ILE A 34 9.65 7.81 -19.01
C ILE A 34 8.98 6.84 -18.03
N ALA A 35 8.09 5.96 -18.50
CA ALA A 35 7.47 4.94 -17.65
C ALA A 35 8.50 3.96 -17.09
N HIS A 36 9.57 3.64 -17.83
CA HIS A 36 10.68 2.83 -17.33
C HIS A 36 11.51 3.56 -16.28
N LEU A 37 11.87 4.83 -16.52
CA LEU A 37 12.59 5.66 -15.53
C LEU A 37 11.75 5.89 -14.28
N ARG A 38 10.43 6.04 -14.44
CA ARG A 38 9.49 6.07 -13.32
C ARG A 38 9.58 4.79 -12.51
N THR A 39 9.60 3.61 -13.12
CA THR A 39 9.79 2.34 -12.39
C THR A 39 11.16 2.23 -11.72
N LEU A 40 12.20 2.77 -12.36
CA LEU A 40 13.60 2.68 -11.89
C LEU A 40 13.89 3.62 -10.71
N TYR A 41 13.41 4.86 -10.78
CA TYR A 41 13.71 5.93 -9.82
C TYR A 41 12.55 6.31 -8.91
N LEU A 42 11.37 5.71 -9.08
CA LEU A 42 10.50 5.61 -7.93
C LEU A 42 11.29 4.86 -6.85
N PRO A 43 11.43 5.44 -5.65
CA PRO A 43 11.60 4.60 -4.47
C PRO A 43 10.55 3.49 -4.58
N PRO A 44 10.88 2.20 -4.36
CA PRO A 44 9.90 1.12 -4.39
C PRO A 44 8.85 1.23 -3.28
N ILE A 45 8.27 2.40 -3.00
CA ILE A 45 7.32 2.53 -1.92
C ILE A 45 6.41 3.74 -2.10
N HIS A 46 5.09 3.61 -1.95
CA HIS A 46 4.39 3.13 -0.77
C HIS A 46 3.53 1.93 -1.16
N GLY A 47 3.90 0.70 -0.75
CA GLY A 47 3.10 -0.54 -0.68
C GLY A 47 2.34 -1.10 -1.89
N GLY A 48 2.17 -0.38 -2.99
CA GLY A 48 1.33 -0.82 -4.11
C GLY A 48 1.89 -2.00 -4.88
N PHE A 49 1.16 -3.12 -4.96
CA PHE A 49 1.58 -4.22 -5.82
C PHE A 49 1.59 -3.76 -7.28
N GLN A 50 2.71 -3.96 -7.96
CA GLN A 50 2.70 -4.04 -9.42
C GLN A 50 2.18 -5.44 -9.80
N ALA A 51 1.61 -5.60 -11.00
CA ALA A 51 1.10 -6.89 -11.46
C ALA A 51 2.16 -8.02 -11.37
N ALA A 52 3.44 -7.68 -11.44
CA ALA A 52 4.56 -8.61 -11.27
C ALA A 52 4.72 -9.14 -9.83
N ASP A 53 4.41 -8.32 -8.81
CA ASP A 53 4.61 -8.65 -7.40
C ASP A 53 3.56 -9.64 -6.88
N VAL A 54 2.35 -9.59 -7.44
CA VAL A 54 1.25 -10.51 -7.07
C VAL A 54 1.43 -11.91 -7.67
N LEU A 55 2.14 -12.04 -8.80
CA LEU A 55 2.27 -13.31 -9.53
C LEU A 55 3.43 -14.20 -9.05
N ASP A 56 4.26 -13.71 -8.11
CA ASP A 56 5.32 -14.50 -7.48
C ASP A 56 4.94 -15.02 -6.08
N ASP A 57 3.63 -15.07 -5.77
CA ASP A 57 2.97 -15.68 -4.60
C ASP A 57 3.25 -17.21 -4.48
N GLY A 58 4.52 -17.57 -4.30
CA GLY A 58 4.95 -18.91 -3.88
C GLY A 58 4.78 -19.05 -2.37
N ASP A 59 3.63 -19.59 -1.97
CA ASP A 59 3.28 -20.19 -0.67
C ASP A 59 4.21 -19.82 0.52
N GLY A 60 3.84 -18.74 1.20
CA GLY A 60 4.29 -18.41 2.55
C GLY A 60 3.20 -18.66 3.59
N SER A 61 2.23 -19.55 3.30
CA SER A 61 1.30 -19.97 4.34
C SER A 61 2.03 -20.92 5.30
N GLU A 62 2.61 -20.33 6.35
CA GLU A 62 3.04 -21.09 7.52
C GLU A 62 1.79 -21.66 8.19
N HIS A 63 1.39 -22.87 7.80
CA HIS A 63 0.60 -23.72 8.67
C HIS A 63 1.45 -24.04 9.92
N TYR A 64 1.14 -23.33 11.00
CA TYR A 64 1.63 -23.62 12.35
C TYR A 64 1.20 -25.04 12.74
N GLY A 65 2.13 -25.98 12.64
CA GLY A 65 1.89 -27.38 12.99
C GLY A 65 3.05 -28.30 12.64
N GLY A 66 4.23 -28.10 13.23
CA GLY A 66 5.35 -29.03 13.10
C GLY A 66 6.60 -28.57 13.86
N GLY A 67 7.07 -29.40 14.80
CA GLY A 67 8.14 -29.07 15.74
C GLY A 67 9.51 -28.71 15.11
N GLU A 68 10.37 -28.16 15.96
CA GLU A 68 11.64 -27.47 15.65
C GLU A 68 12.61 -28.22 14.72
N GLN A 69 12.52 -29.54 14.59
CA GLN A 69 13.44 -30.33 13.76
C GLN A 69 13.14 -30.29 12.24
N GLY A 70 12.02 -29.69 11.82
CA GLY A 70 11.64 -29.57 10.40
C GLY A 70 12.21 -28.34 9.68
N LYS A 71 12.55 -27.27 10.41
CA LYS A 71 12.95 -25.96 9.84
C LYS A 71 14.37 -25.99 9.26
N ASP A 72 15.30 -26.66 9.91
CA ASP A 72 16.71 -26.70 9.48
C ASP A 72 16.91 -27.45 8.15
N LYS A 73 16.16 -28.53 7.93
CA LYS A 73 16.25 -29.31 6.69
C LYS A 73 15.74 -28.54 5.47
N VAL A 74 14.73 -27.68 5.63
CA VAL A 74 14.17 -26.88 4.53
C VAL A 74 15.10 -25.72 4.16
N ILE A 75 15.77 -25.12 5.15
CA ILE A 75 16.77 -24.06 4.95
C ILE A 75 18.01 -24.62 4.23
N GLN A 76 18.49 -25.80 4.63
CA GLN A 76 19.67 -26.42 4.04
C GLN A 76 19.45 -26.83 2.57
N VAL A 77 18.28 -27.40 2.24
CA VAL A 77 17.92 -27.75 0.86
C VAL A 77 17.80 -26.52 -0.05
N ARG A 78 17.30 -25.38 0.48
CA ARG A 78 17.25 -24.10 -0.25
C ARG A 78 18.63 -23.49 -0.49
N LYS A 79 19.56 -23.63 0.47
CA LYS A 79 20.96 -23.18 0.32
C LYS A 79 21.70 -23.99 -0.75
N GLU A 80 21.58 -25.31 -0.73
CA GLU A 80 22.22 -26.21 -1.71
C GLU A 80 21.67 -26.04 -3.13
N THR A 81 20.37 -25.78 -3.29
CA THR A 81 19.78 -25.49 -4.61
C THR A 81 20.18 -24.11 -5.15
N ARG A 82 20.46 -23.13 -4.29
CA ARG A 82 20.92 -21.79 -4.67
C ARG A 82 22.39 -21.79 -5.09
N GLU A 83 23.26 -22.58 -4.43
CA GLU A 83 24.67 -22.77 -4.80
C GLU A 83 24.84 -23.52 -6.12
N LYS A 84 24.11 -24.63 -6.33
CA LYS A 84 24.13 -25.37 -7.61
C LYS A 84 23.63 -24.57 -8.80
N LYS A 85 22.80 -23.53 -8.57
CA LYS A 85 22.34 -22.60 -9.60
C LYS A 85 23.36 -21.50 -9.90
N ARG A 86 24.27 -21.20 -8.96
CA ARG A 86 25.40 -20.27 -9.10
C ARG A 86 26.56 -20.88 -9.90
N GLU A 87 26.92 -22.14 -9.66
CA GLU A 87 27.97 -22.84 -10.44
C GLU A 87 27.61 -22.98 -11.93
N ARG A 88 26.33 -23.17 -12.25
CA ARG A 88 25.86 -23.27 -13.64
C ARG A 88 25.82 -21.94 -14.38
N ARG A 89 25.95 -20.80 -13.69
CA ARG A 89 26.00 -19.45 -14.29
C ARG A 89 27.42 -19.02 -14.69
N PHE A 90 28.47 -19.59 -14.07
CA PHE A 90 29.86 -19.23 -14.35
C PHE A 90 30.54 -20.07 -15.44
N SER A 91 29.91 -21.16 -15.92
CA SER A 91 30.52 -22.09 -16.88
C SER A 91 30.11 -21.88 -18.35
N ALA A 92 29.43 -20.78 -18.68
CA ALA A 92 29.03 -20.47 -20.06
C ALA A 92 29.40 -19.04 -20.46
N GLY A 93 30.69 -18.79 -20.76
CA GLY A 93 31.13 -17.50 -21.30
C GLY A 93 32.63 -17.23 -21.24
N LEU A 94 33.42 -18.05 -21.94
CA LEU A 94 34.72 -17.75 -22.57
C LEU A 94 35.73 -16.83 -21.84
N VAL A 95 36.74 -17.51 -21.27
CA VAL A 95 38.11 -17.02 -21.03
C VAL A 95 38.87 -16.92 -22.38
N GLU A 96 39.73 -15.90 -22.51
CA GLU A 96 40.71 -15.54 -23.58
C GLU A 96 40.37 -14.16 -24.20
N THR A 97 41.14 -13.08 -24.08
CA THR A 97 42.60 -12.91 -24.23
C THR A 97 43.02 -11.47 -23.85
N MET A 98 44.34 -11.30 -23.65
CA MET A 98 45.16 -10.07 -23.63
C MET A 98 45.36 -9.36 -22.29
N GLY A 99 46.54 -9.65 -21.71
CA GLY A 99 47.26 -8.71 -20.86
C GLY A 99 47.99 -7.64 -21.67
N GLY A 100 48.38 -6.57 -20.99
CA GLY A 100 49.35 -5.60 -21.49
C GLY A 100 49.11 -4.17 -20.98
N MET A 101 50.16 -3.63 -20.35
CA MET A 101 50.39 -2.21 -19.97
C MET A 101 49.68 -1.80 -18.67
N GLY A 102 50.35 -1.55 -17.53
CA GLY A 102 51.72 -1.09 -17.29
C GLY A 102 51.66 0.28 -16.60
N LEU A 103 52.59 0.51 -15.65
CA LEU A 103 52.74 1.63 -14.69
C LEU A 103 52.19 1.27 -13.29
N GLY A 104 52.95 0.75 -12.32
CA GLY A 104 54.38 0.86 -12.06
C GLY A 104 54.63 1.90 -10.97
N LEU A 105 54.64 1.49 -9.70
CA LEU A 105 55.53 2.03 -8.66
C LEU A 105 55.53 1.10 -7.43
N ASP A 106 56.62 0.35 -7.29
CA ASP A 106 56.97 -0.42 -6.10
C ASP A 106 57.62 0.49 -5.04
N VAL A 107 57.24 0.35 -3.77
CA VAL A 107 58.15 0.58 -2.63
C VAL A 107 57.88 -0.51 -1.58
N PRO A 108 58.85 -1.38 -1.25
CA PRO A 108 58.72 -2.41 -0.24
C PRO A 108 59.25 -1.91 1.11
N LEU A 109 58.68 -2.33 2.24
CA LEU A 109 59.41 -2.37 3.51
C LEU A 109 58.88 -3.48 4.44
N THR A 110 59.88 -4.17 4.97
CA THR A 110 59.96 -5.47 5.62
C THR A 110 59.66 -5.49 7.12
N ALA A 111 59.16 -6.65 7.55
CA ALA A 111 59.53 -7.41 8.77
C ALA A 111 59.27 -6.82 10.17
N ALA A 112 58.50 -7.59 10.94
CA ALA A 112 58.41 -7.55 12.40
C ALA A 112 59.73 -7.92 13.09
N PRO A 113 59.84 -7.61 14.40
CA PRO A 113 60.16 -8.68 15.36
C PRO A 113 59.38 -8.60 16.70
N GLU A 114 59.46 -9.70 17.45
CA GLU A 114 58.64 -10.12 18.60
C GLU A 114 59.20 -9.75 20.01
N HIS A 115 58.31 -9.88 21.02
CA HIS A 115 58.50 -10.22 22.47
C HIS A 115 58.94 -9.14 23.50
N PRO A 116 58.70 -9.30 24.85
CA PRO A 116 57.63 -10.02 25.62
C PRO A 116 57.08 -9.33 26.93
N ILE A 117 55.93 -9.83 27.41
CA ILE A 117 55.37 -10.06 28.78
C ILE A 117 55.82 -9.17 29.98
N VAL A 118 54.85 -8.55 30.70
CA VAL A 118 54.72 -8.53 32.19
C VAL A 118 53.23 -8.39 32.59
N GLU A 119 52.79 -9.22 33.56
CA GLU A 119 51.49 -9.23 34.25
C GLU A 119 51.39 -8.14 35.33
N ASP A 120 50.18 -7.63 35.61
CA ASP A 120 49.76 -7.30 36.99
C ASP A 120 48.22 -7.12 37.10
N GLN A 121 47.73 -7.38 38.31
CA GLN A 121 46.40 -7.87 38.67
C GLN A 121 45.39 -6.78 39.13
N GLU A 122 44.10 -7.19 39.19
CA GLU A 122 42.98 -6.73 40.05
C GLU A 122 42.40 -5.30 39.76
N ALA A 123 41.08 -5.03 39.76
CA ALA A 123 39.94 -5.61 40.47
C ALA A 123 38.58 -5.30 39.80
N GLU A 124 37.54 -5.93 40.35
CA GLU A 124 36.10 -6.05 40.02
C GLU A 124 35.30 -4.76 39.73
N GLU A 125 34.40 -4.79 38.73
CA GLU A 125 32.92 -4.80 38.92
C GLU A 125 32.15 -4.56 37.59
N LYS A 126 31.16 -5.45 37.36
CA LYS A 126 29.82 -5.25 36.76
C LYS A 126 29.55 -5.23 35.25
N GLU A 127 28.48 -5.99 34.96
CA GLU A 127 27.34 -5.76 34.06
C GLU A 127 27.17 -6.68 32.84
N ASP A 128 25.91 -7.11 32.73
CA ASP A 128 25.37 -8.25 32.01
C ASP A 128 25.22 -8.02 30.50
N GLU A 129 25.39 -9.13 29.77
CA GLU A 129 24.68 -9.53 28.54
C GLU A 129 24.30 -8.43 27.53
N ASN A 130 25.24 -8.11 26.64
CA ASN A 130 24.98 -7.45 25.36
C ASN A 130 24.84 -8.51 24.24
N GLU A 131 23.67 -9.14 24.13
CA GLU A 131 23.32 -10.03 23.00
C GLU A 131 22.56 -9.29 21.86
N GLY A 132 22.62 -7.94 21.83
CA GLY A 132 21.85 -7.12 20.89
C GLY A 132 22.62 -6.60 19.66
N GLU A 133 23.96 -6.52 19.72
CA GLU A 133 24.74 -5.81 18.70
C GLU A 133 25.27 -6.74 17.58
N ASP A 134 25.58 -8.00 17.90
CA ASP A 134 26.11 -8.97 16.91
C ASP A 134 25.06 -9.38 15.85
N ALA A 135 23.77 -9.26 16.17
CA ALA A 135 22.68 -9.48 15.23
C ALA A 135 22.37 -8.24 14.36
N ALA A 136 22.98 -7.09 14.60
CA ALA A 136 22.86 -5.92 13.71
C ALA A 136 23.98 -5.93 12.66
N GLU A 137 25.22 -6.19 13.08
CA GLU A 137 26.40 -6.19 12.19
C GLU A 137 26.40 -7.37 11.19
N ALA A 138 25.94 -8.55 11.61
CA ALA A 138 25.81 -9.69 10.68
C ALA A 138 24.78 -9.43 9.57
N TYR A 139 23.76 -8.61 9.83
CA TYR A 139 22.71 -8.26 8.86
C TYR A 139 23.06 -7.02 8.00
N GLU A 140 24.01 -6.19 8.42
CA GLU A 140 24.58 -5.12 7.57
C GLU A 140 25.46 -5.73 6.46
N SER A 141 26.26 -6.75 6.77
CA SER A 141 27.15 -7.39 5.78
C SER A 141 26.40 -8.18 4.69
N GLU A 142 25.16 -8.64 4.95
CA GLU A 142 24.30 -9.26 3.94
C GLU A 142 23.48 -8.24 3.12
N GLN A 143 23.47 -6.95 3.51
CA GLN A 143 22.73 -5.87 2.83
C GLN A 143 23.56 -5.12 1.77
N GLU A 144 24.88 -5.31 1.72
CA GLU A 144 25.75 -4.81 0.64
C GLU A 144 25.72 -5.66 -0.65
N GLU A 145 24.74 -6.56 -0.83
CA GLU A 145 24.39 -6.99 -2.19
C GLU A 145 23.77 -5.78 -2.93
N GLU A 146 24.64 -5.01 -3.61
CA GLU A 146 24.34 -3.88 -4.51
C GLU A 146 22.92 -3.97 -5.08
N LYS A 147 22.05 -3.08 -4.59
CA LYS A 147 20.77 -2.78 -5.23
C LYS A 147 21.08 -2.28 -6.65
N PRO A 148 20.72 -2.98 -7.75
CA PRO A 148 20.96 -2.49 -9.12
C PRO A 148 20.12 -1.26 -9.51
N HIS A 149 19.49 -0.59 -8.54
CA HIS A 149 18.47 0.45 -8.72
C HIS A 149 18.93 1.85 -8.28
N LEU A 150 20.20 2.05 -7.91
CA LEU A 150 20.67 3.32 -7.32
C LEU A 150 22.14 3.66 -7.63
N ASP A 151 22.68 3.35 -8.81
CA ASP A 151 23.97 3.94 -9.19
C ASP A 151 23.81 5.48 -9.27
N PRO A 152 24.55 6.26 -8.46
CA PRO A 152 24.48 7.72 -8.49
C PRO A 152 24.72 8.30 -9.89
N PHE A 153 25.58 7.66 -10.68
CA PHE A 153 25.87 8.09 -12.04
C PHE A 153 24.67 7.90 -12.97
N GLU A 154 24.04 6.72 -12.95
CA GLU A 154 22.83 6.46 -13.74
C GLU A 154 21.68 7.41 -13.36
N ARG A 155 21.52 7.70 -12.06
CA ARG A 155 20.54 8.67 -11.58
C ARG A 155 20.79 10.07 -12.14
N GLU A 156 22.02 10.58 -12.00
CA GLU A 156 22.40 11.89 -12.52
C GLU A 156 22.21 11.99 -14.04
N TRP A 157 22.56 10.91 -14.76
CA TRP A 157 22.34 10.82 -16.21
C TRP A 157 20.87 10.94 -16.56
N SER A 158 20.00 10.21 -15.85
CA SER A 158 18.55 10.23 -16.06
C SER A 158 17.93 11.58 -15.73
N GLU A 159 18.38 12.24 -14.65
CA GLU A 159 17.97 13.60 -14.31
C GLU A 159 18.34 14.59 -15.43
N LYS A 160 19.57 14.50 -15.96
CA LYS A 160 20.01 15.34 -17.09
C LYS A 160 19.19 15.08 -18.34
N TRP A 161 18.89 13.81 -18.63
CA TRP A 161 18.09 13.43 -19.79
C TRP A 161 16.66 13.96 -19.67
N LEU A 162 15.99 13.73 -18.55
CA LEU A 162 14.62 14.21 -18.32
C LEU A 162 14.56 15.75 -18.35
N ASN A 163 15.52 16.46 -17.74
CA ASN A 163 15.58 17.92 -17.81
C ASN A 163 15.72 18.42 -19.26
N GLY A 164 16.51 17.71 -20.06
CA GLY A 164 16.63 17.97 -21.49
C GLY A 164 15.31 17.75 -22.24
N LEU A 165 14.54 16.72 -21.86
CA LEU A 165 13.26 16.40 -22.46
C LEU A 165 12.19 17.44 -22.11
N VAL A 166 12.12 17.87 -20.85
CA VAL A 166 11.23 18.93 -20.37
C VAL A 166 11.45 20.22 -21.15
N ARG A 167 12.70 20.69 -21.24
CA ARG A 167 13.02 21.93 -21.99
C ARG A 167 12.58 21.87 -23.44
N ARG A 168 12.75 20.71 -24.10
CA ARG A 168 12.36 20.52 -25.50
C ARG A 168 10.86 20.48 -25.71
N SER A 169 10.15 19.85 -24.78
CA SER A 169 8.70 19.74 -24.83
C SER A 169 8.06 21.12 -24.58
N GLN A 170 8.59 21.88 -23.61
CA GLN A 170 8.18 23.28 -23.38
C GLN A 170 8.41 24.16 -24.60
N GLY A 171 9.63 24.16 -25.15
CA GLY A 171 9.93 24.97 -26.34
C GLY A 171 9.07 24.59 -27.56
N TRP A 172 8.82 23.30 -27.78
CA TRP A 172 7.93 22.87 -28.86
C TRP A 172 6.48 23.31 -28.64
N LEU A 173 5.96 23.24 -27.41
CA LEU A 173 4.60 23.68 -27.10
C LEU A 173 4.44 25.20 -27.30
N GLU A 174 5.38 26.01 -26.82
CA GLU A 174 5.37 27.46 -27.00
C GLU A 174 5.32 27.88 -28.49
N GLU A 175 5.96 27.13 -29.39
CA GLU A 175 5.95 27.42 -30.83
C GLU A 175 4.67 26.96 -31.55
N ASN A 176 3.90 26.04 -30.95
CA ASN A 176 2.77 25.37 -31.61
C ASN A 176 1.43 25.54 -30.86
N GLU A 177 1.37 26.29 -29.74
CA GLU A 177 0.18 26.44 -28.90
C GLU A 177 -1.02 27.07 -29.64
N GLU A 178 -0.75 27.93 -30.64
CA GLU A 178 -1.78 28.59 -31.46
C GLU A 178 -2.09 27.85 -32.77
N ASP A 179 -1.47 26.68 -33.02
CA ASP A 179 -1.63 25.92 -34.26
C ASP A 179 -2.81 24.93 -34.17
N GLU A 180 -3.98 25.37 -34.66
CA GLU A 180 -5.22 24.57 -34.65
C GLU A 180 -5.12 23.25 -35.43
N ASP A 181 -4.16 23.11 -36.36
CA ASP A 181 -3.97 21.88 -37.13
C ASP A 181 -3.19 20.80 -36.34
N LYS A 182 -2.58 21.15 -35.20
CA LYS A 182 -1.70 20.27 -34.41
C LYS A 182 -2.26 19.84 -33.05
N VAL A 183 -3.55 20.01 -32.79
CA VAL A 183 -4.19 19.73 -31.48
C VAL A 183 -3.87 18.34 -30.90
N ILE A 184 -3.77 17.31 -31.74
CA ILE A 184 -3.43 15.94 -31.28
C ILE A 184 -1.98 15.86 -30.83
N GLU A 185 -1.06 16.39 -31.64
CA GLU A 185 0.38 16.40 -31.37
C GLU A 185 0.70 17.24 -30.12
N ILE A 186 0.00 18.37 -29.95
CA ILE A 186 0.05 19.19 -28.73
C ILE A 186 -0.28 18.36 -27.50
N LYS A 187 -1.40 17.63 -27.51
CA LYS A 187 -1.78 16.76 -26.38
C LYS A 187 -0.76 15.65 -26.10
N GLU A 188 -0.16 15.08 -27.14
CA GLU A 188 0.88 14.05 -26.98
C GLU A 188 2.16 14.62 -26.35
N VAL A 189 2.59 15.81 -26.78
CA VAL A 189 3.78 16.48 -26.24
C VAL A 189 3.52 17.02 -24.82
N GLU A 190 2.32 17.52 -24.53
CA GLU A 190 1.88 17.86 -23.17
C GLU A 190 1.96 16.65 -22.24
N ALA A 191 1.55 15.46 -22.71
CA ALA A 191 1.65 14.23 -21.93
C ALA A 191 3.12 13.88 -21.63
N VAL A 192 4.02 14.01 -22.61
CA VAL A 192 5.47 13.81 -22.42
C VAL A 192 6.03 14.80 -21.40
N LEU A 193 5.71 16.09 -21.53
CA LEU A 193 6.17 17.15 -20.62
C LEU A 193 5.71 16.85 -19.18
N ARG A 194 4.42 16.56 -19.02
CA ARG A 194 3.81 16.26 -17.72
C ARG A 194 4.46 15.05 -17.06
N ASP A 195 4.58 13.94 -17.79
CA ASP A 195 5.12 12.69 -17.23
C ASP A 195 6.64 12.81 -16.95
N ALA A 196 7.41 13.49 -17.81
CA ALA A 196 8.85 13.72 -17.59
C ALA A 196 9.10 14.63 -16.37
N THR A 197 8.31 15.69 -16.22
CA THR A 197 8.38 16.59 -15.06
C THR A 197 8.02 15.85 -13.78
N ALA A 198 6.98 15.01 -13.82
CA ALA A 198 6.59 14.19 -12.68
C ALA A 198 7.72 13.26 -12.22
N VAL A 199 8.41 12.57 -13.15
CA VAL A 199 9.54 11.70 -12.78
C VAL A 199 10.71 12.50 -12.21
N LEU A 200 11.09 13.64 -12.80
CA LEU A 200 12.14 14.52 -12.25
C LEU A 200 11.82 14.97 -10.83
N ALA A 201 10.58 15.37 -10.63
CA ALA A 201 10.12 15.90 -9.38
C ALA A 201 10.08 14.77 -8.32
N MET A 202 9.69 13.54 -8.71
CA MET A 202 9.80 12.34 -7.86
C MET A 202 11.26 12.00 -7.52
N MET A 203 12.19 12.14 -8.47
CA MET A 203 13.63 11.95 -8.23
C MET A 203 14.17 12.98 -7.23
N ALA A 204 13.56 14.16 -7.12
CA ALA A 204 13.88 15.16 -6.09
C ALA A 204 13.18 14.90 -4.74
N GLY A 205 12.20 13.99 -4.68
CA GLY A 205 11.41 13.61 -3.50
C GLY A 205 9.90 13.73 -3.72
N THR A 206 9.09 12.93 -3.02
CA THR A 206 7.61 12.93 -3.19
C THR A 206 6.96 14.27 -2.87
N SER A 207 7.55 15.06 -1.96
CA SER A 207 7.09 16.42 -1.63
C SER A 207 7.35 17.43 -2.76
N ALA A 208 8.35 17.18 -3.62
CA ALA A 208 8.68 18.02 -4.76
C ALA A 208 7.95 17.58 -6.05
N ALA A 209 7.44 16.35 -6.08
CA ALA A 209 6.87 15.65 -7.25
C ALA A 209 5.68 16.33 -7.94
N GLY A 210 5.04 17.30 -7.29
CA GLY A 210 3.71 17.75 -7.67
C GLY A 210 2.68 16.62 -7.54
N SER A 211 1.51 16.81 -8.16
CA SER A 211 0.45 15.80 -8.12
C SER A 211 0.69 14.68 -9.12
N PHE A 212 0.41 13.43 -8.74
CA PHE A 212 0.48 12.29 -9.65
C PHE A 212 -0.54 11.21 -9.33
N THR A 213 -0.88 10.42 -10.36
CA THR A 213 -1.78 9.27 -10.21
C THR A 213 -0.99 8.00 -9.95
N ARG A 214 -1.25 7.33 -8.82
CA ARG A 214 -0.78 6.00 -8.49
C ARG A 214 -1.68 4.93 -9.10
N HIS A 215 -1.06 3.87 -9.61
CA HIS A 215 -1.72 2.67 -10.10
C HIS A 215 -1.38 1.51 -9.17
N LEU A 216 -2.35 1.08 -8.36
CA LEU A 216 -2.20 -0.04 -7.42
C LEU A 216 -3.01 -1.23 -7.89
N VAL A 217 -2.60 -2.43 -7.51
CA VAL A 217 -3.31 -3.67 -7.84
C VAL A 217 -3.44 -4.52 -6.59
N PHE A 218 -4.63 -4.96 -6.21
CA PHE A 218 -4.81 -5.80 -5.04
C PHE A 218 -5.17 -7.23 -5.44
N PRO A 219 -4.49 -8.27 -4.93
CA PRO A 219 -5.02 -9.62 -5.01
C PRO A 219 -6.31 -9.68 -4.20
N MET A 220 -7.32 -10.36 -4.71
CA MET A 220 -8.60 -10.50 -4.05
C MET A 220 -9.01 -11.96 -3.93
N ALA A 221 -9.95 -12.23 -3.03
CA ALA A 221 -10.50 -13.56 -2.82
C ALA A 221 -11.02 -14.18 -4.13
N GLU A 222 -10.70 -15.46 -4.37
CA GLU A 222 -10.93 -16.14 -5.65
C GLU A 222 -12.41 -16.16 -6.06
N TYR A 223 -13.32 -16.34 -5.09
CA TYR A 223 -14.76 -16.42 -5.33
C TYR A 223 -15.38 -15.13 -5.88
N LEU A 224 -14.73 -13.98 -5.71
CA LEU A 224 -15.17 -12.70 -6.27
C LEU A 224 -14.72 -12.50 -7.74
N GLY A 225 -13.82 -13.36 -8.25
CA GLY A 225 -13.31 -13.28 -9.62
C GLY A 225 -14.36 -13.31 -10.73
N PRO A 226 -15.39 -14.18 -10.67
CA PRO A 226 -16.48 -14.20 -11.65
C PRO A 226 -17.24 -12.86 -11.73
N ALA A 227 -17.56 -12.25 -10.57
CA ALA A 227 -18.21 -10.94 -10.52
C ALA A 227 -17.33 -9.85 -11.16
N LEU A 228 -16.01 -9.89 -10.94
CA LEU A 228 -15.07 -8.94 -11.53
C LEU A 228 -15.08 -9.01 -13.06
N SER A 229 -15.15 -10.21 -13.61
CA SER A 229 -15.25 -10.40 -15.07
C SER A 229 -16.53 -9.77 -15.64
N GLN A 230 -17.65 -9.87 -14.91
CA GLN A 230 -18.92 -9.25 -15.33
C GLN A 230 -18.83 -7.72 -15.31
N VAL A 231 -18.25 -7.13 -14.25
CA VAL A 231 -18.05 -5.68 -14.15
C VAL A 231 -17.15 -5.18 -15.27
N ARG A 232 -16.03 -5.85 -15.53
CA ARG A 232 -15.10 -5.47 -16.61
C ARG A 232 -15.73 -5.48 -17.99
N SER A 233 -16.63 -6.41 -18.26
CA SER A 233 -17.32 -6.48 -19.56
C SER A 233 -18.26 -5.30 -19.83
N LYS A 234 -18.64 -4.56 -18.77
CA LYS A 234 -19.55 -3.41 -18.83
C LYS A 234 -18.84 -2.07 -18.71
N LEU A 235 -17.54 -2.06 -18.45
CA LEU A 235 -16.80 -0.83 -18.22
C LEU A 235 -16.48 -0.16 -19.56
N GLU A 236 -17.00 1.04 -19.76
CA GLU A 236 -16.65 1.87 -20.92
C GLU A 236 -15.28 2.54 -20.70
N ALA A 237 -14.56 2.80 -21.79
CA ALA A 237 -13.29 3.50 -21.72
C ALA A 237 -13.54 4.96 -21.32
N ASN A 238 -12.93 5.40 -20.22
CA ASN A 238 -13.00 6.80 -19.80
C ASN A 238 -11.99 7.64 -20.62
N PRO A 239 -12.45 8.57 -21.48
CA PRO A 239 -11.56 9.39 -22.31
C PRO A 239 -10.73 10.39 -21.50
N LEU A 240 -11.09 10.64 -20.24
CA LEU A 240 -10.36 11.55 -19.34
C LEU A 240 -9.16 10.87 -18.66
N HIS A 241 -9.01 9.56 -18.78
CA HIS A 241 -7.84 8.86 -18.26
C HIS A 241 -6.59 9.22 -19.06
N SER A 242 -5.48 9.44 -18.35
CA SER A 242 -4.18 9.60 -19.02
C SER A 242 -3.82 8.35 -19.84
N PRO A 243 -3.03 8.47 -20.93
CA PRO A 243 -2.59 7.31 -21.72
C PRO A 243 -1.96 6.20 -20.87
N SER A 244 -1.19 6.58 -19.84
CA SER A 244 -0.59 5.65 -18.87
C SER A 244 -1.66 4.88 -18.09
N THR A 245 -2.70 5.57 -17.60
CA THR A 245 -3.82 4.95 -16.87
C THR A 245 -4.65 4.03 -17.76
N SER A 246 -4.94 4.47 -18.99
CA SER A 246 -5.66 3.65 -19.98
C SER A 246 -4.89 2.38 -20.31
N THR A 247 -3.57 2.48 -20.50
CA THR A 247 -2.69 1.33 -20.74
C THR A 247 -2.66 0.38 -19.55
N PHE A 248 -2.54 0.92 -18.33
CA PHE A 248 -2.58 0.13 -17.09
C PHE A 248 -3.89 -0.66 -16.96
N LEU A 249 -5.04 0.00 -17.10
CA LEU A 249 -6.35 -0.66 -17.01
C LEU A 249 -6.57 -1.69 -18.13
N ALA A 250 -6.14 -1.38 -19.35
CA ALA A 250 -6.22 -2.30 -20.49
C ALA A 250 -5.39 -3.58 -20.30
N SER A 251 -4.31 -3.52 -19.51
CA SER A 251 -3.53 -4.73 -19.18
C SER A 251 -4.35 -5.79 -18.40
N PHE A 252 -5.45 -5.38 -17.75
CA PHE A 252 -6.35 -6.26 -17.00
C PHE A 252 -7.62 -6.67 -17.74
N SER A 253 -7.90 -6.11 -18.91
CA SER A 253 -9.09 -6.44 -19.71
C SER A 253 -8.87 -7.66 -20.63
N GLN A 254 -7.62 -8.12 -20.78
CA GLN A 254 -7.29 -9.29 -21.59
C GLN A 254 -7.70 -10.59 -20.88
N SER A 255 -8.48 -11.43 -21.57
CA SER A 255 -9.10 -12.66 -21.07
C SER A 255 -8.12 -13.64 -20.40
N PRO A 256 -8.50 -14.32 -19.30
CA PRO A 256 -7.73 -15.43 -18.72
C PRO A 256 -7.61 -16.67 -19.63
N THR A 257 -8.31 -16.73 -20.77
CA THR A 257 -8.22 -17.86 -21.72
C THR A 257 -7.30 -17.63 -22.93
N SER A 258 -6.58 -16.50 -23.01
CA SER A 258 -5.58 -16.31 -24.06
C SER A 258 -4.20 -16.73 -23.57
N PRO A 259 -3.57 -17.77 -24.16
CA PRO A 259 -2.19 -18.10 -23.86
C PRO A 259 -1.31 -17.04 -24.51
N LEU A 260 -0.93 -15.99 -23.78
CA LEU A 260 0.23 -15.20 -24.16
C LEU A 260 1.49 -16.01 -23.84
N THR A 261 1.81 -16.92 -24.75
CA THR A 261 3.19 -17.12 -25.18
C THR A 261 3.71 -15.77 -25.65
N LEU A 262 4.33 -15.00 -24.76
CA LEU A 262 5.22 -13.90 -25.15
C LEU A 262 6.54 -14.51 -25.64
N THR A 263 6.49 -15.21 -26.77
CA THR A 263 7.66 -15.44 -27.61
C THR A 263 7.58 -14.44 -28.76
N GLN A 264 8.03 -13.20 -28.51
CA GLN A 264 8.49 -12.37 -29.61
C GLN A 264 9.77 -12.99 -30.14
N HIS A 265 9.62 -13.84 -31.15
CA HIS A 265 10.71 -14.30 -31.99
C HIS A 265 11.25 -13.09 -32.78
N LEU A 266 12.41 -12.59 -32.39
CA LEU A 266 13.34 -12.02 -33.38
C LEU A 266 13.91 -13.20 -34.20
N PRO A 267 14.14 -13.02 -35.52
CA PRO A 267 14.57 -14.10 -36.38
C PRO A 267 16.04 -14.44 -36.10
N SER A 268 16.28 -15.63 -35.52
CA SER A 268 17.62 -16.21 -35.48
C SER A 268 17.82 -17.15 -36.67
N SER A 269 18.86 -16.86 -37.46
CA SER A 269 19.41 -17.75 -38.49
C SER A 269 19.83 -19.11 -37.91
N PRO A 270 19.90 -20.16 -38.76
CA PRO A 270 19.90 -21.55 -38.32
C PRO A 270 21.30 -22.01 -37.94
N THR A 271 21.44 -22.88 -36.93
CA THR A 271 22.47 -23.94 -36.79
C THR A 271 22.30 -24.66 -35.44
N THR A 272 21.91 -25.95 -35.49
CA THR A 272 22.41 -27.07 -34.62
C THR A 272 22.05 -27.02 -33.11
N THR A 273 21.54 -28.02 -32.38
CA THR A 273 21.29 -29.47 -32.53
C THR A 273 20.28 -29.88 -31.45
N ARG A 274 19.42 -30.87 -31.76
CA ARG A 274 18.49 -31.52 -30.80
C ARG A 274 19.25 -32.30 -29.72
N SER A 275 18.88 -32.09 -28.46
CA SER A 275 18.99 -33.12 -27.42
C SER A 275 17.68 -33.22 -26.65
N ASN A 276 17.07 -34.41 -26.73
CA ASN A 276 15.87 -34.79 -25.98
C ASN A 276 16.26 -35.08 -24.54
N LEU A 277 15.71 -34.34 -23.58
CA LEU A 277 15.66 -34.78 -22.18
C LEU A 277 14.25 -34.56 -21.61
N SER A 278 13.82 -35.62 -20.92
CA SER A 278 12.50 -35.95 -20.42
C SER A 278 11.89 -34.92 -19.46
N VAL A 279 10.60 -34.66 -19.66
CA VAL A 279 9.72 -33.89 -18.76
C VAL A 279 9.38 -34.73 -17.53
N SER A 280 9.74 -34.24 -16.34
CA SER A 280 9.17 -34.66 -15.06
C SER A 280 8.02 -33.71 -14.67
N PRO A 281 6.84 -34.20 -14.27
CA PRO A 281 5.68 -33.36 -13.98
C PRO A 281 5.60 -33.03 -12.49
N THR A 282 6.33 -32.02 -12.04
CA THR A 282 6.10 -31.38 -10.73
C THR A 282 6.24 -29.88 -10.85
N SER A 283 5.34 -29.26 -11.61
CA SER A 283 5.09 -27.81 -11.50
C SER A 283 3.95 -27.64 -10.50
N SER A 284 4.26 -27.16 -9.29
CA SER A 284 3.22 -26.66 -8.38
C SER A 284 2.37 -25.63 -9.13
N ARG A 285 1.03 -25.82 -9.12
CA ARG A 285 0.11 -24.82 -9.65
C ARG A 285 0.23 -23.58 -8.78
N ARG A 286 0.87 -22.51 -9.29
CA ARG A 286 0.79 -21.17 -8.68
C ARG A 286 -0.69 -20.78 -8.61
N THR A 287 -1.22 -20.58 -7.41
CA THR A 287 -2.56 -20.03 -7.20
C THR A 287 -2.57 -18.62 -7.79
N LYS A 288 -3.44 -18.39 -8.77
CA LYS A 288 -3.58 -17.07 -9.41
C LYS A 288 -4.75 -16.36 -8.77
N TYR A 289 -4.47 -15.39 -7.89
CA TYR A 289 -5.52 -14.53 -7.36
C TYR A 289 -6.06 -13.59 -8.46
N PRO A 290 -7.38 -13.34 -8.51
CA PRO A 290 -7.91 -12.23 -9.30
C PRO A 290 -7.30 -10.90 -8.80
N LEU A 291 -7.09 -9.97 -9.74
CA LEU A 291 -6.40 -8.71 -9.50
C LEU A 291 -7.36 -7.53 -9.63
N LEU A 292 -7.46 -6.70 -8.60
CA LEU A 292 -8.34 -5.54 -8.54
C LEU A 292 -7.52 -4.24 -8.66
N PRO A 293 -7.63 -3.48 -9.77
CA PRO A 293 -6.93 -2.22 -9.91
C PRO A 293 -7.57 -1.11 -9.07
N ILE A 294 -6.73 -0.26 -8.46
CA ILE A 294 -7.10 0.94 -7.71
C ILE A 294 -6.25 2.10 -8.23
N LEU A 295 -6.90 3.24 -8.48
CA LEU A 295 -6.25 4.48 -8.92
C LEU A 295 -6.27 5.47 -7.76
N LEU A 296 -5.15 6.09 -7.40
CA LEU A 296 -5.13 7.14 -6.38
C LEU A 296 -4.47 8.38 -6.92
N HIS A 297 -4.90 9.54 -6.45
CA HIS A 297 -4.25 10.80 -6.72
C HIS A 297 -3.47 11.22 -5.47
N ASP A 298 -2.15 11.20 -5.55
CA ASP A 298 -1.29 11.80 -4.54
C ASP A 298 -1.05 13.26 -4.92
N ALA A 299 -1.46 14.18 -4.06
CA ALA A 299 -1.23 15.61 -4.23
C ALA A 299 0.03 16.08 -3.48
N PRO A 300 0.58 17.25 -3.83
CA PRO A 300 1.64 17.86 -3.04
C PRO A 300 1.09 18.28 -1.67
N MET A 301 1.89 18.07 -0.62
CA MET A 301 1.57 18.56 0.72
C MET A 301 1.83 20.07 0.77
N ASN A 302 0.82 20.85 1.17
CA ASN A 302 0.94 22.30 1.30
C ASN A 302 1.45 22.72 2.69
N ASP A 303 1.24 21.87 3.69
CA ASP A 303 1.66 22.06 5.08
C ASP A 303 1.95 20.69 5.74
N HIS A 304 2.42 20.72 6.99
CA HIS A 304 2.72 19.51 7.78
C HIS A 304 1.46 18.76 8.25
N LEU A 305 0.27 19.35 8.11
CA LEU A 305 -0.99 18.77 8.54
C LEU A 305 -1.67 17.99 7.40
N SER A 306 -1.45 18.40 6.15
CA SER A 306 -2.02 17.79 4.94
C SER A 306 -1.36 16.48 4.51
N VAL A 307 -0.74 15.72 5.43
CA VAL A 307 -0.13 14.40 5.16
C VAL A 307 -1.11 13.40 4.52
N GLY A 308 -2.41 13.58 4.73
CA GLY A 308 -3.48 12.75 4.17
C GLY A 308 -3.64 12.85 2.64
N VAL A 309 -3.02 13.83 1.98
CA VAL A 309 -3.04 13.90 0.50
C VAL A 309 -2.12 12.86 -0.17
N GLN A 310 -1.32 12.14 0.62
CA GLN A 310 -0.44 11.07 0.16
C GLN A 310 -0.90 9.71 0.72
N THR A 311 -0.59 8.65 -0.03
CA THR A 311 -0.95 7.28 0.38
C THR A 311 0.15 6.66 1.25
N TRP A 312 -0.22 6.15 2.43
CA TRP A 312 0.70 5.56 3.41
C TRP A 312 0.77 4.03 3.34
N GLY A 313 1.90 3.44 3.76
CA GLY A 313 2.18 1.99 3.65
C GLY A 313 1.18 1.11 4.41
N SER A 314 0.75 1.56 5.59
CA SER A 314 -0.25 0.88 6.43
C SER A 314 -1.56 0.63 5.67
N ALA A 315 -2.06 1.62 4.93
CA ALA A 315 -3.33 1.50 4.21
C ALA A 315 -3.26 0.40 3.14
N ILE A 316 -2.08 0.19 2.57
CA ILE A 316 -1.89 -0.81 1.52
C ILE A 316 -1.76 -2.21 2.10
N LEU A 317 -1.06 -2.35 3.23
CA LEU A 317 -0.99 -3.64 3.93
C LEU A 317 -2.36 -4.05 4.45
N LEU A 318 -3.09 -3.14 5.11
CA LEU A 318 -4.45 -3.41 5.56
C LEU A 318 -5.36 -3.71 4.37
N GLY A 319 -5.23 -2.97 3.27
CA GLY A 319 -5.97 -3.19 2.03
C GLY A 319 -5.75 -4.57 1.44
N ARG A 320 -4.49 -5.05 1.34
CA ARG A 320 -4.17 -6.41 0.85
C ARG A 320 -4.86 -7.48 1.68
N GLN A 321 -4.83 -7.28 2.98
CA GLN A 321 -5.38 -8.22 3.93
C GLN A 321 -6.92 -8.28 3.83
N ILE A 322 -7.59 -7.12 3.77
CA ILE A 322 -9.03 -7.02 3.53
C ILE A 322 -9.41 -7.61 2.16
N SER A 323 -8.63 -7.38 1.10
CA SER A 323 -8.98 -7.88 -0.23
C SER A 323 -8.88 -9.39 -0.36
N LEU A 324 -7.92 -10.01 0.33
CA LEU A 324 -7.75 -11.47 0.38
C LEU A 324 -8.79 -12.14 1.29
N HIS A 325 -9.16 -11.48 2.40
CA HIS A 325 -9.98 -12.08 3.46
C HIS A 325 -11.14 -11.17 3.91
N PRO A 326 -11.99 -10.65 3.01
CA PRO A 326 -12.93 -9.56 3.35
C PRO A 326 -13.91 -9.87 4.50
N ALA A 327 -14.38 -11.12 4.60
CA ALA A 327 -15.30 -11.53 5.67
C ALA A 327 -14.65 -11.50 7.06
N ASP A 328 -13.37 -11.88 7.17
CA ASP A 328 -12.64 -11.95 8.44
C ASP A 328 -12.44 -10.56 9.08
N TYR A 329 -12.64 -9.50 8.28
CA TYR A 329 -12.42 -8.10 8.65
C TYR A 329 -13.76 -7.37 8.81
N GLY A 330 -14.87 -8.11 8.81
CA GLY A 330 -16.21 -7.56 8.95
C GLY A 330 -16.73 -6.81 7.73
N LEU A 331 -16.09 -6.93 6.56
CA LEU A 331 -16.57 -6.27 5.34
C LEU A 331 -17.85 -6.94 4.81
N PHE A 332 -18.01 -8.25 4.99
CA PHE A 332 -19.22 -8.97 4.59
C PHE A 332 -20.00 -9.41 5.82
N LEU A 333 -21.27 -9.00 5.88
CA LEU A 333 -22.16 -9.38 6.97
C LEU A 333 -22.55 -10.86 6.86
N PRO A 334 -22.80 -11.55 7.98
CA PRO A 334 -23.33 -12.90 7.97
C PRO A 334 -24.67 -12.98 7.22
N PRO A 335 -24.99 -14.12 6.58
CA PRO A 335 -26.25 -14.30 5.85
C PRO A 335 -27.53 -14.11 6.68
N SER A 336 -27.42 -14.14 8.01
CA SER A 336 -28.53 -13.87 8.94
C SER A 336 -28.97 -12.40 8.95
N ILE A 337 -28.14 -11.47 8.46
CA ILE A 337 -28.41 -10.04 8.47
C ILE A 337 -28.81 -9.59 7.06
N SER A 338 -30.11 -9.28 6.86
CA SER A 338 -30.67 -8.92 5.55
C SER A 338 -30.59 -7.42 5.25
N ARG A 339 -29.42 -6.81 5.41
CA ARG A 339 -29.12 -5.43 4.98
C ARG A 339 -27.68 -5.30 4.48
N GLY A 340 -27.37 -4.21 3.80
CA GLY A 340 -25.99 -3.89 3.43
C GLY A 340 -25.12 -3.55 4.65
N VAL A 341 -23.83 -3.88 4.57
CA VAL A 341 -22.83 -3.47 5.56
C VAL A 341 -22.68 -1.95 5.58
N ARG A 342 -22.32 -1.38 6.73
CA ARG A 342 -21.98 0.04 6.88
C ARG A 342 -20.53 0.16 7.31
N VAL A 343 -19.70 0.76 6.47
CA VAL A 343 -18.25 0.94 6.68
C VAL A 343 -17.93 2.43 6.89
N LEU A 344 -17.12 2.74 7.89
CA LEU A 344 -16.56 4.07 8.14
C LEU A 344 -15.03 3.99 8.12
N GLU A 345 -14.38 4.87 7.37
CA GLU A 345 -12.92 5.05 7.46
C GLU A 345 -12.64 6.39 8.15
N LEU A 346 -11.91 6.34 9.27
CA LEU A 346 -11.44 7.51 10.02
C LEU A 346 -10.04 7.89 9.53
N GLY A 347 -9.84 9.15 9.15
CA GLY A 347 -8.56 9.61 8.62
C GLY A 347 -8.21 8.92 7.31
N ALA A 348 -9.17 8.94 6.37
CA ALA A 348 -9.11 8.18 5.13
C ALA A 348 -7.96 8.62 4.20
N GLY A 349 -7.48 9.87 4.32
CA GLY A 349 -6.44 10.39 3.44
C GLY A 349 -6.83 10.30 1.97
N THR A 350 -6.13 9.49 1.19
CA THR A 350 -6.46 9.23 -0.23
C THR A 350 -7.65 8.29 -0.43
N GLY A 351 -8.17 7.68 0.64
CA GLY A 351 -9.37 6.83 0.62
C GLY A 351 -9.14 5.44 0.06
N LEU A 352 -7.89 4.96 0.07
CA LEU A 352 -7.55 3.66 -0.47
C LEU A 352 -8.43 2.53 0.09
N LEU A 353 -8.60 2.45 1.41
CA LEU A 353 -9.40 1.37 2.03
C LEU A 353 -10.88 1.53 1.71
N SER A 354 -11.41 2.75 1.72
CA SER A 354 -12.79 3.03 1.33
C SER A 354 -13.08 2.65 -0.12
N ILE A 355 -12.22 3.04 -1.06
CA ILE A 355 -12.36 2.71 -2.49
C ILE A 355 -12.26 1.20 -2.69
N LEU A 356 -11.28 0.55 -2.07
CA LEU A 356 -11.10 -0.90 -2.14
C LEU A 356 -12.31 -1.64 -1.55
N GLY A 357 -12.76 -1.24 -0.36
CA GLY A 357 -13.93 -1.78 0.31
C GLY A 357 -15.19 -1.65 -0.53
N ARG A 358 -15.43 -0.47 -1.12
CA ARG A 358 -16.55 -0.23 -2.05
C ARG A 358 -16.53 -1.19 -3.23
N LYS A 359 -15.38 -1.33 -3.91
CA LYS A 359 -15.25 -2.27 -5.04
C LYS A 359 -15.50 -3.72 -4.61
N LEU A 360 -14.97 -4.14 -3.47
CA LEU A 360 -15.19 -5.50 -2.95
C LEU A 360 -16.66 -5.75 -2.60
N LEU A 361 -17.34 -4.75 -2.06
CA LEU A 361 -18.78 -4.81 -1.77
C LEU A 361 -19.63 -4.91 -3.03
N ASP A 362 -19.32 -4.13 -4.06
CA ASP A 362 -19.98 -4.25 -5.38
C ASP A 362 -19.82 -5.65 -5.97
N LEU A 363 -18.61 -6.20 -5.89
CA LEU A 363 -18.33 -7.55 -6.38
C LEU A 363 -19.07 -8.62 -5.58
N HIS A 364 -19.15 -8.47 -4.27
CA HIS A 364 -19.88 -9.38 -3.40
C HIS A 364 -21.39 -9.33 -3.64
N ALA A 365 -21.95 -8.12 -3.80
CA ALA A 365 -23.35 -7.92 -4.14
C ALA A 365 -23.72 -8.61 -5.46
N ILE A 366 -22.84 -8.56 -6.47
CA ILE A 366 -23.02 -9.29 -7.73
C ILE A 366 -22.89 -10.80 -7.54
N ALA A 367 -21.89 -11.26 -6.79
CA ALA A 367 -21.61 -12.69 -6.61
C ALA A 367 -22.71 -13.41 -5.83
N GLU A 368 -23.19 -12.80 -4.74
CA GLU A 368 -24.13 -13.41 -3.79
C GLU A 368 -25.56 -12.83 -3.90
N ASN A 369 -25.79 -11.90 -4.84
CA ASN A 369 -27.07 -11.21 -5.00
C ASN A 369 -27.55 -10.52 -3.70
N THR A 370 -26.63 -9.84 -3.01
CA THR A 370 -26.85 -9.13 -1.74
C THR A 370 -26.89 -7.62 -1.94
N GLN A 371 -27.23 -6.87 -0.87
CA GLN A 371 -27.22 -5.42 -0.89
C GLN A 371 -25.77 -4.87 -0.87
N PRO A 372 -25.43 -3.87 -1.70
CA PRO A 372 -24.07 -3.35 -1.83
C PRO A 372 -23.48 -2.66 -0.59
N GLY A 373 -24.30 -2.29 0.39
CA GLY A 373 -23.83 -1.57 1.58
C GLY A 373 -23.38 -0.12 1.30
N LEU A 374 -22.88 0.51 2.37
CA LEU A 374 -22.46 1.91 2.46
C LEU A 374 -21.00 1.98 2.90
N VAL A 375 -20.24 2.87 2.26
CA VAL A 375 -18.90 3.28 2.71
C VAL A 375 -18.91 4.78 2.93
N VAL A 376 -18.41 5.24 4.08
CA VAL A 376 -18.20 6.66 4.37
C VAL A 376 -16.72 6.88 4.65
N ALA A 377 -16.03 7.58 3.75
CA ALA A 377 -14.63 7.95 3.87
C ALA A 377 -14.55 9.33 4.54
N THR A 378 -13.89 9.42 5.70
CA THR A 378 -13.86 10.66 6.48
C THR A 378 -12.46 11.18 6.74
N ASP A 379 -12.34 12.50 6.68
CA ASP A 379 -11.17 13.26 7.09
C ASP A 379 -11.62 14.64 7.62
N PHE A 380 -10.71 15.47 8.12
CA PHE A 380 -11.08 16.79 8.66
C PHE A 380 -10.57 17.97 7.82
N LEU A 381 -9.45 17.80 7.11
CA LEU A 381 -8.83 18.88 6.34
C LEU A 381 -9.52 19.04 4.98
N PRO A 382 -10.00 20.26 4.62
CA PRO A 382 -10.64 20.49 3.34
C PRO A 382 -9.79 20.05 2.13
N SER A 383 -8.48 20.32 2.15
CA SER A 383 -7.57 19.91 1.06
C SER A 383 -7.43 18.39 0.93
N VAL A 384 -7.52 17.65 2.04
CA VAL A 384 -7.50 16.18 2.02
C VAL A 384 -8.84 15.65 1.51
N LEU A 385 -9.96 16.23 1.94
CA LEU A 385 -11.30 15.87 1.45
C LEU A 385 -11.47 16.12 -0.06
N ASP A 386 -10.95 17.24 -0.57
CA ASP A 386 -10.93 17.54 -2.00
C ASP A 386 -10.11 16.50 -2.78
N ASN A 387 -8.92 16.14 -2.28
CA ASN A 387 -8.08 15.11 -2.88
C ASN A 387 -8.70 13.71 -2.81
N LEU A 388 -9.34 13.39 -1.70
CA LEU A 388 -10.10 12.16 -1.49
C LEU A 388 -11.23 12.03 -2.51
N LYS A 389 -11.97 13.12 -2.77
CA LYS A 389 -13.01 13.14 -3.81
C LYS A 389 -12.44 12.85 -5.20
N VAL A 390 -11.28 13.41 -5.54
CA VAL A 390 -10.57 13.08 -6.80
C VAL A 390 -10.24 11.59 -6.87
N CYS A 391 -9.75 11.00 -5.78
CA CYS A 391 -9.43 9.57 -5.72
C CYS A 391 -10.69 8.69 -5.91
N VAL A 392 -11.81 9.06 -5.29
CA VAL A 392 -13.10 8.36 -5.47
C VAL A 392 -13.54 8.43 -6.94
N ASP A 393 -13.52 9.63 -7.54
CA ASP A 393 -13.96 9.84 -8.93
C ASP A 393 -13.08 9.13 -9.96
N LEU A 394 -11.77 8.97 -9.69
CA LEU A 394 -10.88 8.17 -10.55
C LEU A 394 -11.29 6.69 -10.61
N ASN A 395 -11.90 6.16 -9.55
CA ASN A 395 -12.31 4.76 -9.49
C ASN A 395 -13.78 4.55 -9.85
N PHE A 396 -14.59 5.60 -9.71
CA PHE A 396 -16.00 5.59 -9.98
C PHE A 396 -16.41 6.89 -10.70
N PRO A 397 -16.10 6.99 -12.01
CA PRO A 397 -16.29 8.23 -12.75
C PRO A 397 -17.75 8.71 -12.73
N PRO A 398 -18.00 10.00 -12.45
CA PRO A 398 -19.33 10.59 -12.57
C PRO A 398 -19.91 10.42 -13.98
N ALA A 399 -21.22 10.19 -14.06
CA ALA A 399 -21.93 10.11 -15.33
C ALA A 399 -22.29 11.53 -15.81
N ILE A 400 -21.95 11.85 -17.06
CA ILE A 400 -22.38 13.09 -17.70
C ILE A 400 -23.75 12.82 -18.34
N THR A 401 -24.77 13.53 -17.86
CA THR A 401 -26.14 13.47 -18.38
C THR A 401 -26.57 14.82 -18.95
N ASP A 402 -27.66 14.85 -19.71
CA ASP A 402 -28.25 16.09 -20.23
C ASP A 402 -28.60 17.10 -19.12
N SER A 403 -28.85 16.61 -17.90
CA SER A 403 -29.14 17.39 -16.69
C SER A 403 -27.90 17.84 -15.89
N GLY A 404 -26.69 17.49 -16.34
CA GLY A 404 -25.43 17.82 -15.67
C GLY A 404 -24.63 16.58 -15.24
N ILE A 405 -23.63 16.81 -14.39
CA ILE A 405 -22.77 15.76 -13.83
C ILE A 405 -23.52 15.10 -12.67
N LEU A 406 -23.87 13.83 -12.83
CA LEU A 406 -24.41 13.00 -11.75
C LEU A 406 -23.28 12.14 -11.20
N SER A 407 -23.03 12.25 -9.91
CA SER A 407 -22.07 11.37 -9.25
C SER A 407 -22.61 9.93 -9.24
N ALA A 408 -21.72 8.99 -9.51
CA ALA A 408 -22.06 7.57 -9.66
C ALA A 408 -21.96 6.81 -8.32
N THR A 409 -21.59 7.49 -7.23
CA THR A 409 -21.16 6.86 -5.98
C THR A 409 -21.91 7.29 -4.73
N ASP A 410 -22.43 8.50 -4.67
CA ASP A 410 -23.28 9.03 -3.59
C ASP A 410 -24.77 8.85 -3.92
N ILE A 411 -25.11 7.68 -4.49
CA ILE A 411 -26.42 7.35 -5.08
C ILE A 411 -27.57 7.51 -4.07
N SER A 412 -27.36 7.05 -2.83
CA SER A 412 -28.30 7.23 -1.73
C SER A 412 -27.55 7.28 -0.39
N ARG A 413 -28.22 7.68 0.68
CA ARG A 413 -27.59 7.82 2.01
C ARG A 413 -27.20 6.48 2.65
N ASP A 414 -27.84 5.40 2.23
CA ASP A 414 -27.69 4.05 2.76
C ASP A 414 -26.88 3.12 1.83
N THR A 415 -26.41 3.63 0.69
CA THR A 415 -25.54 2.88 -0.22
C THR A 415 -24.47 3.75 -0.88
N GLY A 416 -23.51 3.11 -1.53
CA GLY A 416 -22.47 3.80 -2.28
C GLY A 416 -21.21 4.09 -1.46
N ILE A 417 -20.44 5.09 -1.90
CA ILE A 417 -19.26 5.61 -1.22
C ILE A 417 -19.39 7.13 -1.10
N HIS A 418 -19.34 7.63 0.13
CA HIS A 418 -19.51 9.04 0.46
C HIS A 418 -18.22 9.60 1.04
N VAL A 419 -17.91 10.85 0.70
CA VAL A 419 -16.86 11.64 1.35
C VAL A 419 -17.54 12.60 2.31
N ALA A 420 -17.09 12.64 3.56
CA ALA A 420 -17.67 13.53 4.57
C ALA A 420 -16.61 14.03 5.54
N LYS A 421 -16.79 15.28 6.00
CA LYS A 421 -15.97 15.81 7.08
C LYS A 421 -16.31 15.10 8.41
N LEU A 422 -15.27 14.72 9.15
CA LEU A 422 -15.36 14.31 10.54
C LEU A 422 -14.12 14.79 11.29
N ASP A 423 -14.32 15.71 12.25
CA ASP A 423 -13.27 16.17 13.14
C ASP A 423 -13.37 15.44 14.49
N TRP A 424 -12.34 14.66 14.83
CA TRP A 424 -12.34 13.83 16.04
C TRP A 424 -12.43 14.66 17.33
N THR A 425 -12.07 15.95 17.29
CA THR A 425 -12.04 16.83 18.46
C THR A 425 -13.41 17.42 18.78
N THR A 426 -14.28 17.59 17.78
CA THR A 426 -15.61 18.21 17.94
C THR A 426 -16.74 17.18 17.90
N PHE A 427 -16.57 16.12 17.12
CA PHE A 427 -17.62 15.13 16.86
C PHE A 427 -18.16 14.45 18.15
N PRO A 428 -17.34 14.01 19.12
CA PRO A 428 -17.87 13.39 20.35
C PRO A 428 -18.74 14.34 21.18
N ALA A 429 -18.38 15.62 21.26
CA ALA A 429 -19.16 16.63 21.98
C ALA A 429 -20.49 16.92 21.27
N PHE A 430 -20.45 17.03 19.93
CA PHE A 430 -21.65 17.14 19.10
C PHE A 430 -22.61 15.97 19.35
N MET A 431 -22.12 14.74 19.36
CA MET A 431 -22.92 13.55 19.63
C MET A 431 -23.50 13.54 21.05
N ALA A 432 -22.70 13.90 22.05
CA ALA A 432 -23.15 14.00 23.45
C ALA A 432 -24.25 15.06 23.67
N SER A 433 -24.27 16.13 22.87
CA SER A 433 -25.34 17.15 22.90
C SER A 433 -26.69 16.62 22.38
N GLY A 434 -26.71 15.42 21.79
CA GLY A 434 -27.85 14.90 21.04
C GLY A 434 -27.99 15.58 19.68
N GLN A 435 -26.87 15.93 19.03
CA GLN A 435 -26.81 16.50 17.69
C GLN A 435 -27.54 17.86 17.57
N ARG A 436 -27.51 18.67 18.64
CA ARG A 436 -28.20 19.96 18.72
C ARG A 436 -27.25 21.16 18.61
N GLU A 437 -25.98 20.97 18.94
CA GLU A 437 -24.97 22.02 19.01
C GLU A 437 -23.80 21.68 18.09
N GLY A 438 -23.57 22.51 17.07
CA GLY A 438 -22.53 22.28 16.04
C GLY A 438 -23.11 21.81 14.70
N ASP A 439 -22.23 21.68 13.71
CA ASP A 439 -22.53 21.14 12.40
C ASP A 439 -21.47 20.10 12.04
N GLU A 440 -21.91 18.86 11.83
CA GLU A 440 -21.05 17.71 11.54
C GLU A 440 -21.65 16.97 10.34
N GLU A 441 -20.95 16.97 9.21
CA GLU A 441 -21.44 16.32 7.97
C GLU A 441 -21.71 14.83 8.20
N THR A 442 -20.88 14.15 8.98
CA THR A 442 -21.04 12.72 9.25
C THR A 442 -22.27 12.39 10.12
N ALA A 443 -22.87 13.38 10.78
CA ALA A 443 -24.06 13.19 11.61
C ALA A 443 -25.23 12.57 10.84
N LEU A 444 -25.35 12.89 9.56
CA LEU A 444 -26.42 12.39 8.72
C LEU A 444 -26.34 10.87 8.56
N PHE A 445 -25.14 10.30 8.38
CA PHE A 445 -24.99 8.85 8.27
C PHE A 445 -25.23 8.18 9.61
N VAL A 446 -24.72 8.73 10.71
CA VAL A 446 -24.88 8.15 12.05
C VAL A 446 -26.34 8.12 12.51
N LYS A 447 -27.18 9.08 12.09
CA LYS A 447 -28.64 9.06 12.31
C LYS A 447 -29.32 7.83 11.69
N ASP A 448 -28.80 7.36 10.56
CA ASP A 448 -29.35 6.21 9.84
C ASP A 448 -28.87 4.86 10.42
N GLY A 449 -27.97 4.92 11.42
CA GLY A 449 -27.50 3.77 12.19
C GLY A 449 -25.98 3.75 12.37
N PRO A 450 -25.48 2.96 13.32
CA PRO A 450 -24.05 2.79 13.54
C PRO A 450 -23.39 1.98 12.41
N PHE A 451 -22.07 1.87 12.47
CA PHE A 451 -21.23 1.19 11.48
C PHE A 451 -20.82 -0.21 11.96
N ASP A 452 -20.85 -1.16 11.04
CA ASP A 452 -20.43 -2.54 11.27
C ASP A 452 -18.92 -2.68 11.25
N LEU A 453 -18.26 -1.87 10.43
CA LEU A 453 -16.81 -1.85 10.26
C LEU A 453 -16.31 -0.41 10.35
N VAL A 454 -15.34 -0.18 11.22
CA VAL A 454 -14.57 1.06 11.27
C VAL A 454 -13.12 0.74 10.93
N LEU A 455 -12.47 1.58 10.13
CA LEU A 455 -11.07 1.43 9.71
C LEU A 455 -10.29 2.68 10.07
N ALA A 456 -9.07 2.51 10.58
CA ALA A 456 -8.09 3.57 10.77
C ALA A 456 -6.70 3.03 10.42
N SER A 457 -5.99 3.71 9.51
CA SER A 457 -4.67 3.27 9.05
C SER A 457 -3.67 4.42 9.14
N ASP A 458 -2.62 4.23 9.95
CA ASP A 458 -1.60 5.26 10.23
C ASP A 458 -2.17 6.58 10.79
N CYS A 459 -3.23 6.50 11.59
CA CYS A 459 -3.94 7.67 12.13
C CYS A 459 -3.36 8.23 13.43
N VAL A 460 -2.49 7.47 14.10
CA VAL A 460 -1.94 7.81 15.43
C VAL A 460 -0.49 8.22 15.29
N TYR A 461 -0.29 9.52 15.12
CA TYR A 461 1.02 10.18 15.01
C TYR A 461 1.22 11.28 16.06
N ASP A 462 0.28 11.35 17.02
CA ASP A 462 0.34 12.14 18.26
C ASP A 462 -0.34 11.30 19.35
N GLU A 463 0.19 11.36 20.58
CA GLU A 463 -0.28 10.56 21.73
C GLU A 463 -1.77 10.77 22.06
N THR A 464 -2.34 11.91 21.68
CA THR A 464 -3.75 12.22 21.93
C THR A 464 -4.70 11.53 20.96
N HIS A 465 -4.21 11.09 19.79
CA HIS A 465 -5.07 10.57 18.71
C HIS A 465 -5.77 9.27 19.09
N ALA A 466 -5.10 8.36 19.81
CA ALA A 466 -5.73 7.11 20.23
C ALA A 466 -6.96 7.36 21.13
N ARG A 467 -6.88 8.36 22.02
CA ARG A 467 -8.02 8.79 22.84
C ARG A 467 -9.15 9.34 21.97
N LEU A 468 -8.84 10.24 21.03
CA LEU A 468 -9.83 10.85 20.15
C LEU A 468 -10.53 9.80 19.26
N LEU A 469 -9.77 8.84 18.70
CA LEU A 469 -10.32 7.71 17.95
C LEU A 469 -11.26 6.88 18.81
N ARG A 470 -10.92 6.62 20.09
CA ARG A 470 -11.81 5.90 21.02
C ARG A 470 -13.13 6.64 21.24
N GLU A 471 -13.05 7.95 21.48
CA GLU A 471 -14.24 8.78 21.71
C GLU A 471 -15.16 8.79 20.49
N VAL A 472 -14.62 8.89 19.27
CA VAL A 472 -15.38 8.78 18.02
C VAL A 472 -15.96 7.38 17.86
N ALA A 473 -15.13 6.34 17.98
CA ALA A 473 -15.53 4.94 17.83
C ALA A 473 -16.70 4.58 18.77
N GLY A 474 -16.71 5.12 19.99
CA GLY A 474 -17.78 4.89 20.96
C GLY A 474 -19.15 5.38 20.49
N TRP A 475 -19.20 6.38 19.60
CA TRP A 475 -20.43 6.94 19.05
C TRP A 475 -20.86 6.35 17.71
N VAL A 476 -19.94 5.71 16.98
CA VAL A 476 -20.19 5.25 15.60
C VAL A 476 -20.22 3.73 15.47
N LEU A 477 -19.57 2.96 16.35
CA LEU A 477 -19.46 1.51 16.22
C LEU A 477 -20.74 0.79 16.68
N ARG A 478 -21.23 -0.16 15.87
CA ARG A 478 -22.46 -0.92 16.17
C ARG A 478 -22.33 -1.71 17.47
N LEU A 479 -23.34 -1.62 18.32
CA LEU A 479 -23.42 -2.40 19.56
C LEU A 479 -23.72 -3.89 19.25
N PRO A 480 -23.27 -4.83 20.10
CA PRO A 480 -23.65 -6.24 20.00
C PRO A 480 -25.15 -6.45 20.26
N GLU A 481 -25.83 -7.21 19.42
CA GLU A 481 -27.26 -7.53 19.51
C GLU A 481 -27.50 -9.02 19.77
N GLY A 482 -27.99 -9.36 20.97
CA GLY A 482 -28.31 -10.74 21.33
C GLY A 482 -27.09 -11.62 21.65
N GLU A 483 -27.32 -12.93 21.82
CA GLU A 483 -26.25 -13.88 22.11
C GLU A 483 -25.46 -14.23 20.85
N GLY A 484 -24.14 -14.13 20.93
CA GLY A 484 -23.21 -14.52 19.86
C GLY A 484 -22.79 -13.38 18.93
N ASP A 485 -23.54 -12.29 18.85
CA ASP A 485 -23.13 -11.09 18.11
C ASP A 485 -22.13 -10.26 18.91
N GLN A 486 -20.97 -9.99 18.30
CA GLN A 486 -19.88 -9.23 18.91
C GLN A 486 -19.95 -7.72 18.58
N GLY A 487 -21.01 -7.28 17.90
CA GLY A 487 -21.16 -5.89 17.46
C GLY A 487 -20.31 -5.58 16.25
N GLY A 488 -20.10 -4.29 15.99
CA GLY A 488 -19.17 -3.83 14.97
C GLY A 488 -17.71 -4.10 15.35
N THR A 489 -16.84 -4.05 14.35
CA THR A 489 -15.38 -4.22 14.51
C THR A 489 -14.66 -2.96 14.07
N PHE A 490 -13.65 -2.53 14.83
CA PHE A 490 -12.79 -1.40 14.51
C PHE A 490 -11.35 -1.89 14.33
N HIS A 491 -10.76 -1.71 13.15
CA HIS A 491 -9.38 -2.07 12.88
C HIS A 491 -8.46 -0.84 12.90
N ILE A 492 -7.37 -0.93 13.67
CA ILE A 492 -6.30 0.05 13.70
C ILE A 492 -5.01 -0.65 13.25
N LEU A 493 -4.34 -0.08 12.25
CA LEU A 493 -3.00 -0.53 11.82
C LEU A 493 -2.03 0.64 11.88
N SER A 494 -0.93 0.49 12.62
CA SER A 494 0.12 1.51 12.74
C SER A 494 1.51 0.92 12.47
N PRO A 495 2.39 1.65 11.76
CA PRO A 495 3.75 1.22 11.49
C PRO A 495 4.61 1.37 12.75
N LEU A 496 5.62 0.51 12.87
CA LEU A 496 6.64 0.61 13.91
C LEU A 496 7.75 1.54 13.44
N ARG A 497 7.82 2.71 14.06
CA ARG A 497 8.87 3.71 13.80
C ARG A 497 9.63 3.97 15.11
N PRO A 498 10.98 3.99 15.11
CA PRO A 498 11.77 4.18 16.33
C PRO A 498 11.41 5.42 17.15
N THR A 499 10.98 6.50 16.49
CA THR A 499 10.66 7.77 17.14
C THR A 499 9.19 7.91 17.54
N PHE A 500 8.34 6.92 17.26
CA PHE A 500 6.88 6.99 17.50
C PHE A 500 6.41 6.02 18.61
N GLN A 501 7.31 5.69 19.53
CA GLN A 501 7.00 4.78 20.62
C GLN A 501 5.84 5.29 21.52
N PRO A 502 5.79 6.58 21.92
CA PRO A 502 4.69 7.09 22.73
C PRO A 502 3.31 6.98 22.05
N GLU A 503 3.25 7.20 20.74
CA GLU A 503 2.03 7.09 19.94
C GLU A 503 1.51 5.65 19.93
N ILE A 504 2.41 4.67 19.76
CA ILE A 504 2.04 3.24 19.80
C ILE A 504 1.59 2.84 21.21
N GLU A 505 2.25 3.34 22.26
CA GLU A 505 1.87 3.10 23.65
C GLU A 505 0.50 3.71 23.97
N SER A 506 0.17 4.88 23.41
CA SER A 506 -1.14 5.49 23.56
C SER A 506 -2.28 4.59 23.06
N ILE A 507 -2.08 3.84 21.96
CA ILE A 507 -3.08 2.88 21.46
C ILE A 507 -3.31 1.77 22.49
N VAL A 508 -2.24 1.23 23.08
CA VAL A 508 -2.34 0.19 24.11
C VAL A 508 -3.05 0.72 25.35
N GLN A 509 -2.76 1.96 25.76
CA GLN A 509 -3.40 2.61 26.90
C GLN A 509 -4.89 2.84 26.68
N PHE A 510 -5.28 3.35 25.50
CA PHE A 510 -6.67 3.71 25.22
C PHE A 510 -7.50 2.56 24.66
N PHE A 511 -6.89 1.48 24.18
CA PHE A 511 -7.61 0.26 23.75
C PHE A 511 -7.04 -0.99 24.44
N PRO A 512 -7.15 -1.10 25.78
CA PRO A 512 -6.61 -2.24 26.49
C PRO A 512 -7.41 -3.52 26.16
N PRO A 513 -6.83 -4.71 26.37
CA PRO A 513 -7.51 -5.97 26.10
C PRO A 513 -8.81 -6.11 26.90
N HIS A 514 -9.82 -6.76 26.32
CA HIS A 514 -11.11 -7.00 26.97
C HIS A 514 -10.98 -7.66 28.35
N SER A 515 -9.99 -8.54 28.51
CA SER A 515 -9.69 -9.23 29.78
C SER A 515 -9.27 -8.30 30.92
N THR A 516 -8.89 -7.05 30.62
CA THR A 516 -8.49 -6.06 31.63
C THR A 516 -9.68 -5.33 32.25
N TYR A 517 -10.88 -5.42 31.65
CA TYR A 517 -12.06 -4.76 32.16
C TYR A 517 -12.74 -5.54 33.28
N THR A 518 -13.38 -4.81 34.19
CA THR A 518 -14.34 -5.37 35.15
C THR A 518 -15.41 -6.17 34.40
N PRO A 519 -15.85 -7.33 34.93
CA PRO A 519 -16.85 -8.18 34.26
C PRO A 519 -18.08 -7.40 33.81
N LEU A 520 -18.59 -7.73 32.61
CA LEU A 520 -19.73 -7.03 32.00
C LEU A 520 -20.97 -7.02 32.91
N ALA A 521 -21.22 -8.11 33.66
CA ALA A 521 -22.35 -8.20 34.58
C ALA A 521 -22.32 -7.11 35.67
N GLU A 522 -21.13 -6.78 36.19
CA GLU A 522 -20.98 -5.72 37.20
C GLU A 522 -21.17 -4.33 36.60
N ARG A 523 -20.64 -4.11 35.38
CA ARG A 523 -20.83 -2.85 34.64
C ARG A 523 -22.30 -2.63 34.27
N GLN A 524 -23.01 -3.68 33.85
CA GLN A 524 -24.44 -3.65 33.57
C GLN A 524 -25.28 -3.37 34.81
N ALA A 525 -24.93 -3.98 35.95
CA ALA A 525 -25.57 -3.71 37.23
C ALA A 525 -25.38 -2.23 37.64
N ALA A 526 -24.16 -1.70 37.46
CA ALA A 526 -23.87 -0.29 37.73
C ALA A 526 -24.64 0.65 36.79
N ALA A 527 -24.68 0.36 35.49
CA ALA A 527 -25.42 1.15 34.50
C ALA A 527 -26.95 1.17 34.76
N SER A 528 -27.47 0.08 35.32
CA SER A 528 -28.89 -0.02 35.71
C SER A 528 -29.19 0.67 37.05
N SER A 529 -28.16 0.99 37.85
CA SER A 529 -28.35 1.69 39.11
C SER A 529 -28.66 3.17 38.85
N ALA A 530 -29.69 3.71 39.53
CA ALA A 530 -30.00 5.14 39.48
C ALA A 530 -29.00 6.00 40.27
N SER A 531 -27.77 5.51 40.49
CA SER A 531 -26.73 6.22 41.22
C SER A 531 -26.20 7.38 40.38
N SER A 532 -26.16 8.57 40.97
CA SER A 532 -25.56 9.75 40.33
C SER A 532 -24.04 9.67 40.21
N SER A 533 -23.39 8.73 40.91
CA SER A 533 -21.93 8.56 40.89
C SER A 533 -21.55 7.09 40.65
N ILE A 534 -21.44 6.72 39.37
CA ILE A 534 -20.87 5.43 38.95
C ILE A 534 -19.35 5.61 38.79
N PRO A 535 -18.51 4.78 39.44
CA PRO A 535 -17.07 4.79 39.25
C PRO A 535 -16.64 4.66 37.77
N PRO A 536 -15.55 5.32 37.32
CA PRO A 536 -15.15 5.32 35.91
C PRO A 536 -14.92 3.94 35.30
N GLU A 537 -14.39 3.00 36.07
CA GLU A 537 -14.15 1.61 35.67
C GLU A 537 -15.45 0.87 35.36
N LEU A 538 -16.54 1.19 36.07
CA LEU A 538 -17.86 0.59 35.89
C LEU A 538 -18.71 1.29 34.82
N ARG A 539 -18.30 2.48 34.36
CA ARG A 539 -19.04 3.26 33.38
C ARG A 539 -18.77 2.74 31.96
N GLY A 540 -19.84 2.56 31.19
CA GLY A 540 -19.77 2.40 29.74
C GLY A 540 -19.46 3.72 29.02
N GLU A 541 -19.33 3.67 27.69
CA GLU A 541 -18.98 4.84 26.88
C GLU A 541 -19.79 4.93 25.59
N GLY A 542 -19.95 6.15 25.07
CA GLY A 542 -20.69 6.43 23.84
C GLY A 542 -22.07 5.75 23.80
N LEU A 543 -22.36 5.04 22.71
CA LEU A 543 -23.57 4.23 22.54
C LEU A 543 -23.68 3.11 23.59
N GLY A 544 -22.56 2.63 24.12
CA GLY A 544 -22.46 1.56 25.12
C GLY A 544 -22.82 1.97 26.53
N THR A 545 -22.99 3.27 26.81
CA THR A 545 -23.21 3.83 28.16
C THR A 545 -24.35 3.13 28.91
N ALA A 546 -25.51 2.96 28.27
CA ALA A 546 -26.70 2.36 28.89
C ALA A 546 -26.55 0.87 29.20
N ARG A 547 -25.55 0.20 28.60
CA ARG A 547 -25.27 -1.24 28.76
C ARG A 547 -23.96 -1.52 29.49
N GLY A 548 -23.31 -0.46 29.99
CA GLY A 548 -22.00 -0.56 30.62
C GLY A 548 -20.88 -1.02 29.68
N LEU A 549 -21.07 -0.99 28.35
CA LEU A 549 -20.11 -1.50 27.37
C LEU A 549 -18.95 -0.51 27.16
N LYS A 550 -17.74 -1.05 26.94
CA LYS A 550 -16.52 -0.27 26.72
C LYS A 550 -15.77 -0.78 25.49
N LEU A 551 -15.11 0.10 24.74
CA LEU A 551 -14.25 -0.33 23.64
C LEU A 551 -12.91 -0.78 24.18
N GLY A 552 -12.45 -1.93 23.69
CA GLY A 552 -11.10 -2.43 23.91
C GLY A 552 -10.74 -3.45 22.85
N THR A 553 -9.56 -4.02 22.98
CA THR A 553 -9.02 -4.96 22.00
C THR A 553 -9.48 -6.39 22.27
N ARG A 554 -9.85 -7.10 21.19
CA ARG A 554 -10.19 -8.52 21.23
C ARG A 554 -8.93 -9.37 21.38
N GLY A 555 -9.05 -10.54 22.00
CA GLY A 555 -7.94 -11.48 22.20
C GLY A 555 -6.81 -10.90 23.06
N ASP A 556 -5.57 -11.15 22.66
CA ASP A 556 -4.35 -10.76 23.39
C ASP A 556 -3.93 -9.30 23.13
N GLY A 557 -4.81 -8.48 22.54
CA GLY A 557 -4.61 -7.05 22.37
C GLY A 557 -4.13 -6.65 20.97
N LYS A 558 -2.90 -7.03 20.61
CA LYS A 558 -2.26 -6.66 19.33
C LYS A 558 -1.57 -7.82 18.65
N ARG A 559 -1.50 -7.79 17.32
CA ARG A 559 -0.74 -8.76 16.52
C ARG A 559 0.29 -8.07 15.63
N ALA A 560 1.45 -8.70 15.51
CA ALA A 560 2.52 -8.22 14.65
C ALA A 560 2.19 -8.55 13.20
N VAL A 561 2.38 -7.58 12.31
CA VAL A 561 2.20 -7.75 10.88
C VAL A 561 3.45 -7.24 10.21
N LYS A 562 3.99 -8.02 9.26
CA LYS A 562 5.15 -7.60 8.49
C LYS A 562 4.80 -7.64 7.01
N GLY A 563 5.06 -6.52 6.32
CA GLY A 563 5.04 -6.50 4.87
C GLY A 563 6.13 -7.43 4.31
N ARG A 564 5.88 -8.03 3.15
CA ARG A 564 6.93 -8.71 2.40
C ARG A 564 7.96 -7.71 1.89
N LYS A 565 9.10 -8.21 1.39
CA LYS A 565 10.12 -7.37 0.77
C LYS A 565 9.50 -6.58 -0.41
N GLY A 566 9.40 -5.26 -0.27
CA GLY A 566 8.74 -4.36 -1.24
C GLY A 566 7.31 -3.93 -0.87
N GLU A 567 6.73 -4.46 0.21
CA GLU A 567 5.43 -4.03 0.76
C GLU A 567 5.65 -3.10 1.96
N GLY A 568 4.96 -1.94 2.00
CA GLY A 568 5.16 -0.95 3.06
C GLY A 568 6.49 -0.21 2.93
N ARG A 569 6.66 0.98 3.56
CA ARG A 569 7.83 1.86 3.32
C ARG A 569 9.15 1.22 3.74
N THR A 570 10.26 1.62 3.10
CA THR A 570 11.61 1.10 3.42
C THR A 570 12.07 1.45 4.83
N ASP A 571 11.55 2.54 5.39
CA ASP A 571 11.73 2.97 6.78
C ASP A 571 10.77 2.28 7.77
N GLU A 572 9.84 1.45 7.29
CA GLU A 572 8.91 0.63 8.11
C GLU A 572 9.45 -0.79 8.31
N ALA A 573 10.78 -0.97 8.30
CA ALA A 573 11.46 -2.26 8.38
C ALA A 573 11.15 -3.06 9.66
N LEU A 574 10.78 -2.36 10.75
CA LEU A 574 10.37 -2.95 12.02
C LEU A 574 9.00 -3.63 11.95
N GLY A 575 8.22 -3.41 10.89
CA GLY A 575 6.89 -3.96 10.71
C GLY A 575 5.77 -3.07 11.25
N TYR A 576 4.65 -3.68 11.61
CA TYR A 576 3.41 -3.00 11.97
C TYR A 576 2.77 -3.69 13.16
N TRP A 577 2.04 -2.92 13.96
CA TRP A 577 1.09 -3.44 14.91
C TRP A 577 -0.33 -3.27 14.40
N TRP A 578 -1.12 -4.32 14.63
CA TRP A 578 -2.53 -4.32 14.35
C TRP A 578 -3.33 -4.52 15.64
N TRP A 579 -4.37 -3.71 15.83
CA TRP A 579 -5.40 -3.90 16.86
C TRP A 579 -6.79 -4.15 16.24
N GLU A 580 -7.47 -5.19 16.74
CA GLU A 580 -8.89 -5.43 16.48
C GLU A 580 -9.69 -5.02 17.71
N VAL A 581 -10.46 -3.95 17.57
CA VAL A 581 -11.22 -3.31 18.63
C VAL A 581 -12.70 -3.66 18.50
N GLY A 582 -13.35 -3.90 19.62
CA GLY A 582 -14.79 -4.13 19.71
C GLY A 582 -15.32 -3.83 21.11
N TRP A 583 -16.63 -4.01 21.30
CA TRP A 583 -17.30 -3.82 22.58
C TRP A 583 -17.01 -4.98 23.54
N ALA A 584 -16.59 -4.65 24.77
CA ALA A 584 -16.34 -5.56 25.88
C ALA A 584 -17.46 -5.56 26.91
#